data_AF-A0A8T7ISU6-F1
#
_entry.id   AF-A0A8T7ISU6-F1
#
_cell.length_a   1.000
_cell.length_b   1.000
_cell.length_c   1.000
_cell.angle_alpha   90.00
_cell.angle_beta   90.00
_cell.angle_gamma   90.00
#
_symmetry.space_group_name_H-M   'P 1'
#
loop_
_entity.id
_entity.type
_entity.pdbx_description
1 polymer ?
#
loop_
_entity_poly.entity_id
_entity_poly.type
_entity_poly.pdbx_seq_one_letter_code
_entity_poly.pdbx_strand_id
1 'polypeptide(L)'
;MTSIPSRIAQLLGVRVEQIDAAISLLDQGDTVPFISRYRKEVTGGLDDSQMRQLEDRLRYFRELEDRRTSILGAIDEQGKLTAELQTLIEAAETKTALED
;
A
#
# COMPACT_ATOMS: atom_id res chain seq x y z
N MET A 1 5.44 4.52 11.49
CA MET A 1 4.34 4.22 10.56
C MET A 1 4.39 2.75 10.17
N THR A 2 3.25 2.07 10.13
CA THR A 2 3.16 0.69 9.64
C THR A 2 3.28 0.68 8.12
N SER A 3 4.19 -0.13 7.56
CA SER A 3 4.39 -0.21 6.10
C SER A 3 3.14 -0.73 5.37
N ILE A 4 3.00 -0.44 4.08
CA ILE A 4 1.90 -0.95 3.25
C ILE A 4 1.76 -2.49 3.35
N PRO A 5 2.84 -3.29 3.20
CA PRO A 5 2.75 -4.73 3.36
C PRO A 5 2.19 -5.15 4.73
N SER A 6 2.65 -4.52 5.80
CA SER A 6 2.18 -4.79 7.17
C SER A 6 0.70 -4.45 7.36
N ARG A 7 0.22 -3.34 6.79
CA ARG A 7 -1.21 -2.97 6.83
C ARG A 7 -2.07 -4.00 6.10
N ILE A 8 -1.65 -4.43 4.91
CA ILE A 8 -2.40 -5.43 4.12
C ILE A 8 -2.36 -6.80 4.82
N ALA A 9 -1.21 -7.20 5.38
CA ALA A 9 -1.07 -8.45 6.12
C ALA A 9 -2.06 -8.52 7.31
N GLN A 10 -2.16 -7.42 8.07
CA GLN A 10 -3.13 -7.30 9.15
C GLN A 10 -4.59 -7.39 8.65
N LEU A 11 -4.92 -6.70 7.54
CA LEU A 11 -6.26 -6.73 6.96
C LEU A 11 -6.67 -8.13 6.46
N LEU A 12 -5.74 -8.89 5.90
CA LEU A 12 -6.00 -10.21 5.32
C LEU A 12 -5.76 -11.36 6.29
N GLY A 13 -5.21 -11.10 7.49
CA GLY A 13 -4.88 -12.13 8.46
C GLY A 13 -3.78 -13.08 8.00
N VAL A 14 -2.80 -12.58 7.23
CA VAL A 14 -1.70 -13.37 6.68
C VAL A 14 -0.34 -12.81 7.11
N ARG A 15 0.75 -13.50 6.80
CA ARG A 15 2.09 -13.03 7.16
C ARG A 15 2.58 -11.94 6.21
N VAL A 16 3.39 -11.00 6.72
CA VAL A 16 3.91 -9.88 5.93
C VAL A 16 4.75 -10.36 4.75
N GLU A 17 5.53 -11.43 4.94
CA GLU A 17 6.38 -12.00 3.88
C GLU A 17 5.56 -12.55 2.70
N GLN A 18 4.32 -12.99 2.94
CA GLN A 18 3.42 -13.42 1.88
C GLN A 18 2.95 -12.23 1.03
N ILE A 19 2.72 -11.09 1.68
CA ILE A 19 2.34 -9.85 1.02
C ILE A 19 3.52 -9.31 0.22
N ASP A 20 4.73 -9.27 0.80
CA ASP A 20 5.93 -8.81 0.10
C ASP A 20 6.22 -9.64 -1.16
N ALA A 21 6.09 -10.97 -1.06
CA ALA A 21 6.26 -11.87 -2.19
C ALA A 21 5.22 -11.61 -3.29
N ALA A 22 3.95 -11.44 -2.92
CA ALA A 22 2.89 -11.15 -3.87
C ALA A 22 3.04 -9.77 -4.53
N ILE A 23 3.40 -8.73 -3.76
CA ILE A 23 3.70 -7.39 -4.29
C ILE A 23 4.85 -7.47 -5.30
N SER A 24 5.92 -8.19 -4.98
CA SER A 24 7.07 -8.34 -5.87
C SER A 24 6.69 -8.95 -7.22
N LEU A 25 5.77 -9.93 -7.24
CA LEU A 25 5.27 -10.54 -8.48
C LEU A 25 4.38 -9.57 -9.27
N LEU A 26 3.46 -8.87 -8.59
CA LEU A 26 2.60 -7.86 -9.22
C LEU A 26 3.42 -6.73 -9.84
N ASP A 27 4.48 -6.27 -9.16
CA ASP A 27 5.38 -5.22 -9.65
C ASP A 27 6.23 -5.67 -10.85
N GLN A 28 6.46 -6.97 -10.99
CA GLN A 28 7.07 -7.57 -12.18
C GLN A 28 6.08 -7.72 -13.35
N GLY A 29 4.80 -7.40 -13.15
CA GLY A 29 3.74 -7.47 -14.15
C GLY A 29 2.99 -8.79 -14.19
N ASP A 30 3.24 -9.72 -13.25
CA ASP A 30 2.42 -10.93 -13.13
C ASP A 30 0.99 -10.53 -12.72
N THR A 31 -0.01 -11.18 -13.31
CA THR A 31 -1.43 -10.91 -12.98
C THR A 31 -1.91 -11.79 -11.84
N VAL A 32 -2.93 -11.36 -11.10
CA VAL A 32 -3.53 -12.19 -10.02
C VAL A 32 -3.90 -13.61 -10.49
N PRO A 33 -4.61 -13.82 -11.62
CA PRO A 33 -4.91 -15.17 -12.10
C PRO A 33 -3.65 -16.01 -12.40
N PHE A 34 -2.58 -15.38 -12.89
CA PHE A 34 -1.31 -16.05 -13.14
C PHE A 34 -0.62 -16.45 -11.83
N ILE A 35 -0.54 -15.54 -10.86
CA ILE A 35 0.09 -15.78 -9.57
C ILE A 35 -0.64 -16.90 -8.81
N SER A 36 -1.97 -16.79 -8.70
CA SER A 36 -2.81 -17.78 -8.00
C SER A 36 -2.73 -19.18 -8.60
N ARG A 37 -2.42 -19.30 -9.91
CA ARG A 37 -2.30 -20.58 -10.60
C ARG A 37 -0.88 -21.14 -10.66
N TYR A 38 0.14 -20.28 -10.81
CA TYR A 38 1.50 -20.71 -11.17
C TYR A 38 2.59 -20.26 -10.18
N ARG A 39 2.25 -19.42 -9.18
CA ARG A 39 3.20 -18.87 -8.19
C ARG A 39 2.70 -19.02 -6.75
N LYS A 40 1.72 -19.90 -6.51
CA LYS A 40 1.12 -20.11 -5.19
C LYS A 40 2.13 -20.43 -4.09
N GLU A 41 3.16 -21.21 -4.39
CA GLU A 41 4.22 -21.52 -3.42
C GLU A 41 5.08 -20.30 -3.06
N VAL A 42 5.30 -19.38 -4.01
CA VAL A 42 6.10 -18.16 -3.80
C VAL A 42 5.38 -17.21 -2.84
N THR A 43 4.05 -17.11 -2.95
CA THR A 43 3.24 -16.28 -2.05
C THR A 43 2.90 -16.97 -0.72
N GLY A 44 3.45 -18.17 -0.47
CA GLY A 44 3.16 -18.94 0.72
C GLY A 44 1.70 -19.42 0.80
N GLY A 45 1.04 -19.60 -0.35
CA GLY A 45 -0.28 -20.21 -0.43
C GLY A 45 -1.47 -19.27 -0.56
N LEU A 46 -1.27 -17.97 -0.83
CA LEU A 46 -2.39 -17.02 -1.02
C LEU A 46 -3.35 -17.50 -2.10
N ASP A 47 -4.63 -17.53 -1.80
CA ASP A 47 -5.69 -17.91 -2.75
C ASP A 47 -6.13 -16.73 -3.66
N ASP A 48 -6.97 -17.02 -4.65
CA ASP A 48 -7.45 -16.01 -5.61
C ASP A 48 -8.22 -14.86 -4.93
N SER A 49 -8.98 -15.14 -3.86
CA SER A 49 -9.71 -14.11 -3.12
C SER A 49 -8.74 -13.20 -2.36
N GLN A 50 -7.76 -13.78 -1.67
CA GLN A 50 -6.73 -13.04 -0.95
C GLN A 50 -5.87 -12.21 -1.93
N MET A 51 -5.50 -12.76 -3.08
CA MET A 51 -4.72 -12.05 -4.09
C MET A 51 -5.47 -10.86 -4.70
N ARG A 52 -6.78 -10.98 -4.97
CA ARG A 52 -7.60 -9.84 -5.43
C ARG A 52 -7.71 -8.76 -4.37
N GLN A 53 -8.00 -9.15 -3.13
CA GLN A 53 -8.07 -8.18 -2.03
C GLN A 53 -6.73 -7.48 -1.80
N LEU A 54 -5.62 -8.22 -1.91
CA LEU A 54 -4.28 -7.65 -1.84
C LEU A 54 -4.06 -6.61 -2.94
N GLU A 55 -4.36 -6.94 -4.20
CA GLU A 55 -4.19 -6.03 -5.33
C GLU A 55 -4.98 -4.72 -5.15
N ASP A 56 -6.25 -4.83 -4.76
CA ASP A 56 -7.10 -3.66 -4.52
C ASP A 56 -6.58 -2.78 -3.37
N ARG A 57 -6.15 -3.40 -2.26
CA ARG A 57 -5.61 -2.67 -1.10
C ARG A 57 -4.25 -2.05 -1.39
N LEU A 58 -3.39 -2.77 -2.11
CA LEU A 58 -2.09 -2.26 -2.56
C LEU A 58 -2.26 -1.00 -3.40
N ARG A 59 -3.18 -1.05 -4.38
CA ARG A 59 -3.50 0.10 -5.23
C ARG A 59 -3.97 1.29 -4.40
N TYR A 60 -4.96 1.07 -3.52
CA TYR A 60 -5.48 2.13 -2.65
C TYR A 60 -4.38 2.78 -1.79
N PHE A 61 -3.52 1.98 -1.16
CA PHE A 61 -2.47 2.51 -0.29
C PHE A 61 -1.36 3.22 -1.08
N ARG A 62 -0.98 2.74 -2.27
CA ARG A 62 -0.05 3.46 -3.15
C ARG A 62 -0.61 4.82 -3.56
N GLU A 63 -1.87 4.87 -3.99
CA GLU A 63 -2.54 6.12 -4.33
C GLU A 63 -2.62 7.09 -3.12
N LEU A 64 -2.81 6.57 -1.91
CA LEU A 64 -2.80 7.38 -0.68
C LEU A 64 -1.42 7.98 -0.43
N GLU A 65 -0.35 7.19 -0.52
CA GLU A 65 1.01 7.67 -0.30
C GLU A 65 1.47 8.63 -1.41
N ASP A 66 1.16 8.34 -2.67
CA ASP A 66 1.45 9.25 -3.79
C ASP A 66 0.78 10.61 -3.60
N ARG A 67 -0.48 10.60 -3.12
CA ARG A 67 -1.21 11.82 -2.80
C ARG A 67 -0.60 12.55 -1.61
N ARG A 68 -0.22 11.84 -0.55
CA ARG A 68 0.48 12.39 0.63
C ARG A 68 1.76 13.11 0.21
N THR A 69 2.60 12.46 -0.60
CA THR A 69 3.83 13.05 -1.12
C THR A 69 3.56 14.31 -1.96
N SER A 70 2.53 14.27 -2.81
CA SER A 70 2.16 15.43 -3.63
C SER A 70 1.73 16.63 -2.77
N ILE A 71 0.96 16.40 -1.71
CA ILE A 71 0.49 17.45 -0.80
C ILE A 71 1.67 18.03 -0.01
N LEU A 72 2.52 17.18 0.56
CA LEU A 72 3.72 17.62 1.27
C LEU A 72 4.61 18.49 0.37
N GLY A 73 4.87 18.05 -0.87
CA GLY A 73 5.65 18.80 -1.84
C GLY A 73 5.03 20.17 -2.16
N ALA A 74 3.72 20.22 -2.43
CA ALA A 74 3.04 21.47 -2.75
C ALA A 74 3.01 22.49 -1.59
N ILE A 75 3.04 22.01 -0.33
CA ILE A 75 3.10 22.86 0.86
C ILE A 75 4.54 23.34 1.10
N ASP A 76 5.52 22.47 0.90
CA ASP A 76 6.95 22.78 1.03
C ASP A 76 7.41 23.78 -0.02
N GLU A 77 6.94 23.67 -1.26
CA GLU A 77 7.18 24.64 -2.34
C GLU A 77 6.69 26.05 -1.99
N GLN A 78 5.68 26.17 -1.12
CA GLN A 78 5.20 27.45 -0.61
C GLN A 78 5.95 27.93 0.63
N GLY A 79 6.91 27.15 1.15
CA GLY A 79 7.64 27.41 2.39
C GLY A 79 6.75 27.34 3.64
N LYS A 80 5.63 26.62 3.57
CA LYS A 80 4.62 26.54 4.64
C LYS A 80 4.65 25.22 5.41
N LEU A 81 5.54 24.30 5.04
CA LEU A 81 5.60 22.98 5.68
C LEU A 81 6.26 23.10 7.05
N THR A 82 5.45 23.16 8.10
CA THR A 82 5.93 23.07 9.49
C THR A 82 6.07 21.61 9.90
N ALA A 83 6.91 21.33 10.90
CA ALA A 83 7.06 19.98 11.44
C ALA A 83 5.74 19.40 12.00
N GLU A 84 4.90 20.27 12.58
CA GLU A 84 3.57 19.90 13.08
C GLU A 84 2.64 19.50 11.94
N LEU A 85 2.60 20.31 10.86
CA LEU A 85 1.78 20.02 9.68
C LEU A 85 2.26 18.78 8.94
N GLN A 86 3.57 18.60 8.81
CA GLN A 86 4.15 17.38 8.26
C GLN A 86 3.70 16.15 9.05
N THR A 87 3.78 16.20 10.39
CA THR A 87 3.36 15.09 11.25
C THR A 87 1.87 14.77 11.08
N LEU A 88 1.01 15.80 10.99
CA LEU A 88 -0.42 15.61 10.75
C LEU A 88 -0.69 14.94 9.40
N ILE A 89 -0.04 15.45 8.35
CA ILE A 89 -0.17 14.90 7.00
C ILE A 89 0.36 13.47 6.95
N GLU A 90 1.46 13.14 7.62
CA GLU A 90 2.02 11.78 7.71
C GLU A 90 1.14 10.81 8.51
N ALA A 91 0.41 11.32 9.50
CA ALA A 91 -0.52 10.54 10.31
C ALA A 91 -1.87 10.28 9.62
N ALA A 92 -2.22 11.00 8.55
CA ALA A 92 -3.49 10.83 7.87
C ALA A 92 -3.66 9.41 7.29
N GLU A 93 -4.73 8.72 7.71
CA GLU A 93 -4.98 7.32 7.35
C GLU A 93 -5.89 7.14 6.13
N THR A 94 -6.55 8.21 5.69
CA THR A 94 -7.52 8.20 4.58
C THR A 94 -7.25 9.33 3.60
N LYS A 95 -7.70 9.16 2.36
CA LYS A 95 -7.60 10.22 1.34
C LYS A 95 -8.35 11.48 1.76
N THR A 96 -9.53 11.36 2.38
CA THR A 96 -10.29 12.50 2.88
C THR A 96 -9.51 13.29 3.93
N ALA A 97 -8.92 12.60 4.90
CA ALA A 97 -8.11 13.25 5.94
C ALA A 97 -6.82 13.91 5.42
N LEU A 98 -6.37 13.57 4.20
CA LEU A 98 -5.27 14.28 3.54
C LEU A 98 -5.71 15.61 2.91
N GLU A 99 -6.98 15.71 2.50
CA GLU A 99 -7.53 16.90 1.83
C GLU A 99 -8.14 17.92 2.81
N ASP A 100 -8.45 17.48 4.03
CA ASP A 100 -9.00 18.29 5.12
C ASP A 100 -7.91 19.12 5.83
#